data_AF-A0A3S0D6I5-F1
#
_entry.id   AF-A0A3S0D6I5-F1
#
_cell.length_a   1.000
_cell.length_b   1.000
_cell.length_c   1.000
_cell.angle_alpha   90.00
_cell.angle_beta   90.00
_cell.angle_gamma   90.00
#
_symmetry.space_group_name_H-M   'P 1'
#
loop_
_entity.id
_entity.type
_entity.pdbx_description
1 polymer ?
#
loop_
_entity_poly.entity_id
_entity_poly.type
_entity_poly.pdbx_seq_one_letter_code
_entity_poly.pdbx_strand_id
1 'polypeptide(L)' 'MLWGAWVGFFLLYEAVTLLNQRDDDTLSENTRKLFRTRTSKAGRAVFTVALAGGTVWFLLHILTETM' A
#
# COMPACT_ATOMS: atom_id res chain seq x y z
N MET A 1 -0.54 13.40 -14.97
CA MET A 1 -1.33 12.52 -14.08
C MET A 1 -0.48 12.10 -12.89
N LEU A 2 -0.63 12.76 -11.74
CA LEU A 2 0.16 12.50 -10.53
C LEU A 2 0.02 11.04 -10.04
N TRP A 3 -1.21 10.52 -10.05
CA TRP A 3 -1.54 9.17 -9.60
C TRP A 3 -0.87 8.07 -10.44
N GLY A 4 -0.88 8.22 -11.77
CA GLY A 4 -0.19 7.28 -12.66
C GLY A 4 1.32 7.28 -12.46
N ALA A 5 1.93 8.45 -12.23
CA ALA A 5 3.35 8.56 -11.91
C ALA A 5 3.69 7.90 -10.56
N TRP A 6 2.83 8.05 -9.56
CA TRP A 6 2.98 7.41 -8.25
C TRP A 6 2.89 5.88 -8.32
N VAL A 7 1.90 5.35 -9.05
CA VAL A 7 1.77 3.90 -9.29
C VAL A 7 3.00 3.38 -10.03
N GLY A 8 3.42 4.07 -11.09
CA GLY A 8 4.61 3.69 -11.88
C GLY A 8 5.89 3.69 -11.05
N PHE A 9 6.11 4.69 -10.21
CA PHE A 9 7.28 4.77 -9.32
C PHE A 9 7.36 3.55 -8.40
N PHE A 10 6.26 3.21 -7.73
CA PHE A 10 6.25 2.06 -6.82
C PHE A 10 6.39 0.73 -7.54
N LEU A 11 5.78 0.58 -8.72
CA LEU A 11 5.96 -0.62 -9.54
C LEU A 11 7.42 -0.80 -9.93
N LEU A 12 8.09 0.28 -10.36
CA LEU A 12 9.51 0.25 -10.70
C LEU A 12 10.38 -0.05 -9.48
N TYR A 13 10.09 0.56 -8.33
CA TYR A 13 10.81 0.30 -7.08
C TYR A 13 10.72 -1.17 -6.65
N GLU A 14 9.51 -1.74 -6.65
CA GLU A 14 9.28 -3.16 -6.32
C GLU A 14 9.96 -4.07 -7.36
N ALA A 15 9.87 -3.75 -8.66
CA ALA A 15 10.51 -4.53 -9.72
C ALA A 15 12.04 -4.53 -9.59
N VAL A 16 12.66 -3.39 -9.31
CA VAL A 16 14.12 -3.29 -9.12
C VAL A 16 14.58 -4.05 -7.88
N THR A 17 13.84 -3.98 -6.77
CA THR A 17 14.18 -4.72 -5.55
C THR A 17 14.05 -6.23 -5.73
N LEU A 18 13.01 -6.70 -6.44
CA LEU A 18 12.83 -8.10 -6.80
C LEU A 18 13.92 -8.62 -7.76
N LEU A 19 14.27 -7.85 -8.79
CA LEU A 19 15.32 -8.22 -9.74
C LEU A 19 16.71 -8.31 -9.08
N ASN A 20 16.96 -7.49 -8.06
CA ASN A 20 18.18 -7.51 -7.28
C ASN A 20 18.19 -8.56 -6.15
N GLN A 21 17.15 -9.40 -6.05
CA GLN A 21 16.99 -10.45 -5.02
C GLN A 21 17.27 -9.96 -3.60
N ARG A 22 16.93 -8.70 -3.32
CA ARG A 22 16.99 -8.15 -1.96
C ARG A 22 15.73 -8.59 -1.23
N ASP A 23 15.76 -9.85 -0.81
CA ASP A 23 14.78 -10.37 0.13
C ASP A 23 14.73 -9.46 1.35
N ASP A 24 13.52 -9.20 1.84
CA ASP A 24 13.24 -8.42 3.04
C ASP A 24 13.38 -6.88 2.91
N ASP A 25 13.61 -6.37 1.69
CA ASP A 25 13.74 -4.94 1.35
C ASP A 25 12.67 -4.46 0.34
N THR A 26 11.68 -5.30 0.02
CA THR A 26 10.56 -4.89 -0.83
C THR A 26 9.61 -3.95 -0.07
N LEU A 27 8.91 -3.07 -0.81
CA LEU A 27 7.96 -2.16 -0.17
C LEU A 27 6.81 -2.94 0.48
N SER A 28 6.40 -4.04 -0.14
CA SER A 28 5.40 -4.95 0.43
C SER A 28 5.87 -5.63 1.71
N GLU A 29 7.14 -6.02 1.84
CA GLU A 29 7.69 -6.57 3.09
C GLU A 29 7.87 -5.51 4.17
N ASN A 30 8.36 -4.33 3.84
CA ASN A 30 8.45 -3.21 4.78
C ASN A 30 7.06 -2.81 5.31
N THR A 31 6.04 -2.79 4.45
CA THR A 31 4.65 -2.56 4.86
C THR A 31 4.17 -3.67 5.80
N ARG A 32 4.49 -4.94 5.52
CA ARG A 32 4.15 -6.07 6.40
C ARG A 32 4.88 -5.98 7.75
N LYS A 33 6.15 -5.55 7.77
CA LYS A 33 6.94 -5.33 8.98
C LYS A 33 6.36 -4.20 9.83
N LEU A 34 6.03 -3.07 9.22
CA LEU A 34 5.45 -1.90 9.88
C LEU A 34 4.17 -2.25 10.65
N PHE A 35 3.25 -2.98 10.00
CA PHE A 35 2.00 -3.39 10.62
C PHE A 35 2.07 -4.78 11.29
N ARG A 36 3.24 -5.43 11.29
CA ARG A 36 3.46 -6.79 11.80
C ARG A 36 2.40 -7.79 11.33
N THR A 37 1.98 -7.71 10.06
CA THR A 37 0.81 -8.46 9.56
C THR A 37 1.02 -9.97 9.50
N ARG A 38 2.26 -10.47 9.52
CA ARG A 38 2.55 -11.91 9.59
C ARG A 38 2.39 -12.49 11.00
N THR A 39 2.58 -11.69 12.04
CA THR A 39 2.69 -12.19 13.44
C THR A 39 1.61 -11.65 14.37
N SER A 40 0.97 -10.53 14.03
CA SER A 40 -0.02 -9.87 14.89
C SER A 40 -1.41 -9.84 14.26
N LYS A 41 -2.39 -10.44 14.94
CA LYS A 41 -3.82 -10.33 14.56
C LYS A 41 -4.30 -8.88 14.62
N ALA A 42 -3.89 -8.13 15.64
CA ALA A 42 -4.22 -6.71 15.78
C ALA A 42 -3.59 -5.89 14.65
N GLY A 43 -2.33 -6.18 14.30
CA GLY A 43 -1.62 -5.54 13.19
C GLY A 43 -2.32 -5.73 11.84
N ARG A 44 -2.80 -6.95 11.57
CA ARG A 44 -3.65 -7.24 10.40
C ARG A 44 -4.95 -6.43 10.42
N ALA A 45 -5.63 -6.39 11.55
CA ALA A 45 -6.89 -5.65 11.68
C ALA A 45 -6.69 -4.15 11.42
N VAL A 46 -5.65 -3.55 12.02
CA VAL A 46 -5.30 -2.13 11.83
C VAL A 46 -5.00 -1.84 10.36
N PHE A 47 -4.15 -2.64 9.72
CA PHE A 47 -3.83 -2.47 8.30
C PHE A 47 -5.07 -2.54 7.42
N THR A 48 -5.91 -3.57 7.63
CA THR A 48 -7.14 -3.75 6.84
C THR A 48 -8.11 -2.59 7.02
N VAL A 49 -8.35 -2.14 8.26
CA VAL A 49 -9.28 -1.02 8.52
C VAL A 49 -8.75 0.27 7.92
N ALA A 50 -7.46 0.55 8.07
CA ALA A 50 -6.85 1.75 7.49
C ALA A 50 -6.95 1.75 5.95
N LEU A 51 -6.61 0.63 5.31
CA LEU A 51 -6.64 0.52 3.86
C LEU A 51 -8.08 0.58 3.32
N ALA A 52 -8.99 -0.19 3.91
CA ALA A 52 -10.39 -0.21 3.49
C ALA A 52 -11.06 1.15 3.74
N GLY A 53 -10.82 1.75 4.91
CA GLY A 53 -11.35 3.08 5.25
C GLY A 53 -10.85 4.15 4.30
N GLY A 54 -9.54 4.19 4.02
CA GLY A 54 -8.96 5.11 3.05
C GLY A 54 -9.51 4.91 1.64
N THR A 55 -9.69 3.65 1.21
CA THR A 55 -10.26 3.33 -0.11
C THR A 55 -11.71 3.77 -0.23
N VAL A 56 -12.54 3.42 0.76
CA VAL A 56 -13.97 3.81 0.81
C VAL A 56 -14.10 5.32 0.86
N TRP A 57 -13.33 5.98 1.73
CA TRP A 57 -13.30 7.44 1.81
C TRP A 57 -12.91 8.07 0.48
N PHE A 58 -11.84 7.61 -0.16
CA PHE A 58 -11.36 8.17 -1.42
C PHE A 58 -12.38 8.00 -2.55
N LEU A 59 -13.02 6.83 -2.63
CA LEU A 59 -14.12 6.60 -3.58
C LEU A 59 -15.28 7.56 -3.32
N LEU A 60 -15.75 7.65 -2.07
CA LEU A 60 -16.82 8.57 -1.71
C LEU A 60 -16.44 10.01 -2.05
N HIS A 61 -15.25 10.45 -1.66
CA HIS A 61 -14.74 11.79 -1.91
C HIS A 61 -14.76 12.13 -3.41
N ILE A 62 -14.25 11.26 -4.28
CA ILE A 62 -14.31 11.48 -5.74
C ILE A 62 -15.76 11.50 -6.23
N LEU A 63 -16.62 10.59 -5.76
CA LEU A 63 -18.02 10.54 -6.20
C LEU A 63 -18.85 11.75 -5.71
N THR A 64 -18.54 12.28 -4.53
CA THR A 64 -19.31 13.36 -3.90
C THR A 64 -18.78 14.75 -4.21
N GLU A 65 -17.47 14.90 -4.44
CA GLU A 65 -16.88 16.20 -4.86
C GLU A 65 -17.14 16.52 -6.33
N THR A 66 -17.70 15.59 -7.10
CA THR A 66 -18.15 15.82 -8.48
C THR A 66 -19.57 16.40 -8.61
N MET A 67 -20.14 17.00 -7.54
CA MET A 67 -21.36 17.82 -7.61
C MET A 67 -21.09 19.28 -7.32
#